data_AF-A0A7D5RAK6-F1
#
_entry.id   AF-A0A7D5RAK6-F1
#
_cell.length_a   1.000
_cell.length_b   1.000
_cell.length_c   1.000
_cell.angle_alpha   90.00
_cell.angle_beta   90.00
_cell.angle_gamma   90.00
#
_symmetry.space_group_name_H-M   'P 1'
#
loop_
_entity.id
_entity.type
_entity.pdbx_description
1 polymer ?
#
loop_
_entity_poly.entity_id
_entity_poly.type
_entity_poly.pdbx_seq_one_letter_code
_entity_poly.pdbx_strand_id
1 'polypeptide(L)'
;MPSEIGVYGNLHSYKLYVLPTAKRLFGSYSFRRKTAIKHHANVQKMLEILALHGPLTTWGMAKVVLHDETSGIRTKEKEYRRLLKGRKDRGKHSPGVLDVGLVVVDGKNYDRAPADIYRLSLHGILYCLDVLDFTNKEVDMLAKHYSRVLPWVFGKWEYLKSIIGNDTYRLKTLANGIFLDNIQVTKMSKFPVFELLTYLSIKYQEYFEYIDEKKLADQISCWFYTHLLISSGSKSSIDDAKWKKIISDQEIKKWYYGFADEAIRFYQERFTTIKKLGRK
;
A
#
# COMPACT_ATOMS: atom_id res chain seq x y z
N MET A 1 0.46 6.87 26.86
CA MET A 1 0.29 5.45 26.50
C MET A 1 0.80 5.28 25.09
N PRO A 2 1.64 4.28 24.78
CA PRO A 2 2.06 4.06 23.41
C PRO A 2 0.81 3.86 22.58
N SER A 3 0.67 4.63 21.50
CA SER A 3 -0.30 4.37 20.44
C SER A 3 -0.25 2.89 20.11
N GLU A 4 -1.40 2.21 20.06
CA GLU A 4 -1.47 0.88 19.44
C GLU A 4 -0.87 1.01 18.04
N ILE A 5 0.39 0.62 17.92
CA ILE A 5 1.14 0.61 16.66
C ILE A 5 0.31 -0.31 15.78
N GLY A 6 -0.24 0.22 14.67
CA GLY A 6 -0.99 -0.59 13.73
C GLY A 6 -0.18 -1.83 13.39
N VAL A 7 -0.65 -2.99 13.80
CA VAL A 7 0.01 -4.26 13.54
C VAL A 7 -0.24 -4.58 12.07
N TYR A 8 0.78 -4.40 11.25
CA TYR A 8 0.74 -4.78 9.84
C TYR A 8 1.33 -6.18 9.68
N GLY A 9 0.79 -6.98 8.77
CA GLY A 9 1.55 -8.08 8.18
C GLY A 9 2.32 -7.61 6.94
N ASN A 10 3.29 -8.39 6.47
CA ASN A 10 3.97 -8.14 5.20
C ASN A 10 3.03 -8.24 3.97
N LEU A 11 3.52 -7.99 2.76
CA LEU A 11 2.74 -8.09 1.52
C LEU A 11 2.11 -9.47 1.26
N HIS A 12 2.70 -10.56 1.78
CA HIS A 12 2.13 -11.89 1.68
C HIS A 12 0.89 -12.03 2.58
N SER A 13 0.98 -11.52 3.80
CA SER A 13 -0.16 -11.41 4.73
C SER A 13 -1.26 -10.49 4.18
N TYR A 14 -0.90 -9.36 3.55
CA TYR A 14 -1.86 -8.52 2.84
C TYR A 14 -2.66 -9.32 1.82
N LYS A 15 -1.96 -10.04 0.94
CA LYS A 15 -2.56 -10.80 -0.15
C LYS A 15 -3.46 -11.93 0.37
N LEU A 16 -3.01 -12.66 1.38
CA LEU A 16 -3.72 -13.86 1.85
C LEU A 16 -4.85 -13.57 2.85
N TYR A 17 -4.75 -12.50 3.64
CA TYR A 17 -5.67 -12.24 4.75
C TYR A 17 -6.35 -10.88 4.66
N VAL A 18 -5.57 -9.80 4.60
CA VAL A 18 -6.12 -8.43 4.70
C VAL A 18 -6.99 -8.10 3.50
N LEU A 19 -6.48 -8.32 2.27
CA LEU A 19 -7.20 -8.00 1.04
C LEU A 19 -8.48 -8.85 0.88
N PRO A 20 -8.47 -10.18 1.04
CA PRO A 20 -9.70 -10.97 0.99
C PRO A 20 -10.71 -10.57 2.07
N THR A 21 -10.24 -10.29 3.29
CA THR A 21 -11.09 -9.86 4.40
C THR A 21 -11.73 -8.49 4.12
N ALA A 22 -10.93 -7.52 3.66
CA ALA A 22 -11.39 -6.19 3.28
C ALA A 22 -12.39 -6.25 2.13
N LYS A 23 -12.11 -7.04 1.09
CA LYS A 23 -13.03 -7.23 -0.04
C LYS A 23 -14.36 -7.83 0.39
N ARG A 24 -14.32 -8.82 1.29
CA ARG A 24 -15.53 -9.46 1.85
C ARG A 24 -16.35 -8.50 2.69
N LEU A 25 -15.72 -7.69 3.54
CA LEU A 25 -16.40 -6.81 4.50
C LEU A 25 -16.82 -5.47 3.90
N PHE A 26 -16.03 -4.93 2.96
CA PHE A 26 -16.14 -3.55 2.48
C PHE A 26 -16.29 -3.46 0.96
N GLY A 27 -16.36 -4.60 0.26
CA GLY A 27 -16.63 -4.71 -1.16
C GLY A 27 -15.39 -4.91 -2.01
N SER A 28 -15.56 -5.66 -3.11
CA SER A 28 -14.51 -5.97 -4.09
C SER A 28 -14.47 -5.01 -5.28
N TYR A 29 -15.45 -4.13 -5.39
CA TYR A 29 -15.58 -3.18 -6.50
C TYR A 29 -16.01 -1.82 -5.97
N SER A 30 -15.70 -0.79 -6.76
CA SER A 30 -16.00 0.61 -6.44
C SER A 30 -17.50 0.84 -6.19
N PHE A 31 -17.79 1.62 -5.16
CA PHE A 31 -19.12 2.11 -4.81
C PHE A 31 -19.75 2.96 -5.91
N ARG A 32 -18.94 3.43 -6.88
CA ARG A 32 -19.40 4.13 -8.08
C ARG A 32 -20.25 3.24 -9.00
N ARG A 33 -20.21 1.91 -8.81
CA ARG A 33 -21.05 0.95 -9.55
C ARG A 33 -22.47 0.88 -8.96
N LYS A 34 -23.48 0.76 -9.83
CA LYS A 34 -24.92 0.88 -9.50
C LYS A 34 -25.45 -0.10 -8.43
N THR A 35 -24.78 -1.21 -8.15
CA THR A 35 -25.29 -2.29 -7.28
C THR A 35 -24.56 -2.42 -5.93
N ALA A 36 -23.82 -1.39 -5.50
CA ALA A 36 -23.03 -1.46 -4.28
C ALA A 36 -23.89 -1.54 -3.00
N ILE A 37 -23.57 -2.50 -2.12
CA ILE A 37 -24.17 -2.60 -0.78
C ILE A 37 -23.91 -1.31 0.00
N LYS A 38 -24.94 -0.74 0.64
CA LYS A 38 -24.86 0.56 1.33
C LYS A 38 -23.72 0.65 2.35
N HIS A 39 -23.49 -0.42 3.12
CA HIS A 39 -22.39 -0.46 4.09
C HIS A 39 -21.02 -0.35 3.39
N HIS A 40 -20.80 -1.16 2.35
CA HIS A 40 -19.57 -1.12 1.54
C HIS A 40 -19.36 0.27 0.95
N ALA A 41 -20.39 0.85 0.35
CA ALA A 41 -20.34 2.19 -0.22
C ALA A 41 -19.96 3.26 0.82
N ASN A 42 -20.50 3.17 2.04
CA ASN A 42 -20.18 4.11 3.10
C ASN A 42 -18.73 3.99 3.58
N VAL A 43 -18.22 2.77 3.72
CA VAL A 43 -16.81 2.53 4.08
C VAL A 43 -15.89 3.04 2.98
N GLN A 44 -16.16 2.67 1.73
CA GLN A 44 -15.36 3.09 0.59
C GLN A 44 -15.33 4.61 0.40
N LYS A 45 -16.46 5.31 0.58
CA LYS A 45 -16.50 6.78 0.57
C LYS A 45 -15.65 7.40 1.70
N MET A 46 -15.66 6.80 2.89
CA MET A 46 -14.81 7.26 4.00
C MET A 46 -13.32 7.06 3.68
N LEU A 47 -12.96 5.91 3.12
CA LEU A 47 -11.59 5.61 2.69
C LEU A 47 -11.14 6.55 1.57
N GLU A 48 -12.03 6.88 0.63
CA GLU A 48 -11.78 7.88 -0.41
C GLU A 48 -11.50 9.26 0.18
N ILE A 49 -12.27 9.71 1.18
CA ILE A 49 -11.99 10.99 1.86
C ILE A 49 -10.57 10.99 2.43
N LEU A 50 -10.18 9.91 3.11
CA LEU A 50 -8.81 9.77 3.64
C LEU A 50 -7.75 9.70 2.53
N ALA A 51 -8.06 9.10 1.39
CA ALA A 51 -7.16 9.04 0.23
C ALA A 51 -6.91 10.43 -0.37
N LEU A 52 -7.98 11.20 -0.57
CA LEU A 52 -7.95 12.45 -1.32
C LEU A 52 -7.65 13.68 -0.47
N HIS A 53 -7.81 13.60 0.85
CA HIS A 53 -7.57 14.71 1.78
C HIS A 53 -6.47 14.42 2.82
N GLY A 54 -5.95 13.18 2.88
CA GLY A 54 -4.91 12.78 3.83
C GLY A 54 -5.44 12.57 5.26
N PRO A 55 -4.55 12.67 6.27
CA PRO A 55 -4.90 12.42 7.66
C PRO A 55 -5.96 13.39 8.20
N LEU A 56 -7.06 12.86 8.75
CA LEU A 56 -8.18 13.65 9.26
C LEU A 56 -8.78 13.04 10.53
N THR A 57 -9.33 13.89 11.39
CA THR A 57 -10.25 13.44 12.44
C THR A 57 -11.60 13.03 11.82
N THR A 58 -12.41 12.26 12.52
CA THR A 58 -13.78 11.93 12.08
C THR A 58 -14.65 13.18 11.85
N TRP A 59 -14.41 14.23 12.64
CA TRP A 59 -15.01 15.55 12.42
C TRP A 59 -14.52 16.20 11.11
N GLY A 60 -13.22 16.14 10.85
CA GLY A 60 -12.63 16.61 9.58
C GLY A 60 -13.22 15.89 8.37
N MET A 61 -13.37 14.56 8.45
CA MET A 61 -14.03 13.77 7.40
C MET A 61 -15.49 14.20 7.17
N ALA A 62 -16.24 14.45 8.25
CA ALA A 62 -17.62 14.92 8.15
C ALA A 62 -17.73 16.30 7.46
N LYS A 63 -16.80 17.21 7.76
CA LYS A 63 -16.73 18.52 7.11
C LYS A 63 -16.42 18.47 5.62
N VAL A 64 -15.64 17.50 5.16
CA VAL A 64 -15.39 17.31 3.72
C VAL A 64 -16.68 17.08 2.95
N VAL A 65 -17.64 16.36 3.54
CA VAL A 65 -18.91 16.00 2.86
C VAL A 65 -20.00 17.06 3.05
N LEU A 66 -20.10 17.62 4.26
CA LEU A 66 -21.23 18.48 4.65
C LEU A 66 -20.89 19.96 4.70
N HIS A 67 -19.64 20.33 4.40
CA HIS A 67 -19.14 21.70 4.49
C HIS A 67 -19.51 22.35 5.84
N ASP A 68 -20.31 23.41 5.84
CA ASP A 68 -20.70 24.17 7.03
C ASP A 68 -22.09 23.81 7.60
N GLU A 69 -22.74 22.73 7.11
CA GLU A 69 -24.03 22.28 7.64
C GLU A 69 -23.89 21.59 9.02
N THR A 70 -23.80 22.42 10.05
CA THR A 70 -23.44 22.03 11.43
C THR A 70 -24.32 20.94 12.06
N SER A 71 -25.62 20.89 11.74
CA SER A 71 -26.55 19.87 12.26
C SER A 71 -26.24 18.47 11.73
N GLY A 72 -25.81 18.35 10.46
CA GLY A 72 -25.45 17.08 9.83
C GLY A 72 -24.09 16.54 10.27
N ILE A 73 -23.13 17.43 10.58
CA ILE A 73 -21.73 17.05 10.89
C ILE A 73 -21.66 16.08 12.07
N ARG A 74 -22.38 16.34 13.17
CA ARG A 74 -22.36 15.46 14.35
C ARG A 74 -22.86 14.05 14.05
N THR A 75 -23.93 13.95 13.25
CA THR A 75 -24.48 12.66 12.84
C THR A 75 -23.47 11.90 11.98
N LYS A 76 -22.86 12.59 11.00
CA LYS A 76 -21.88 11.99 10.10
C LYS A 76 -20.59 11.58 10.82
N GLU A 77 -20.13 12.38 11.76
CA GLU A 77 -18.97 12.10 12.60
C GLU A 77 -19.16 10.82 13.43
N LYS A 78 -20.35 10.63 14.01
CA LYS A 78 -20.74 9.39 14.69
C LYS A 78 -20.80 8.19 13.76
N GLU A 79 -21.27 8.36 12.52
CA GLU A 79 -21.22 7.31 11.50
C GLU A 79 -19.79 6.89 11.19
N TYR A 80 -18.89 7.84 10.89
CA TYR A 80 -17.49 7.53 10.59
C TYR A 80 -16.78 6.85 11.75
N ARG A 81 -17.02 7.29 12.98
CA ARG A 81 -16.47 6.62 14.17
C ARG A 81 -16.87 5.15 14.26
N ARG A 82 -18.12 4.82 13.92
CA ARG A 82 -18.62 3.43 13.89
C ARG A 82 -18.02 2.62 12.74
N LEU A 83 -17.79 3.23 11.58
CA LEU A 83 -17.11 2.56 10.47
C LEU A 83 -15.65 2.27 10.82
N LEU A 84 -14.96 3.21 11.47
CA LEU A 84 -13.56 3.05 11.88
C LEU A 84 -13.38 1.99 12.97
N LYS A 85 -14.10 2.12 14.09
CA LYS A 85 -13.92 1.28 15.29
C LYS A 85 -14.77 0.01 15.30
N GLY A 86 -15.69 -0.12 14.35
CA GLY A 86 -16.66 -1.21 14.35
C GLY A 86 -17.78 -0.99 15.37
N ARG A 87 -18.52 -2.07 15.65
CA ARG A 87 -19.67 -2.04 16.56
C ARG A 87 -19.77 -3.33 17.36
N LYS A 88 -20.03 -3.20 18.65
CA LYS A 88 -20.37 -4.33 19.51
C LYS A 88 -21.89 -4.39 19.69
N ASP A 89 -22.51 -5.46 19.22
CA ASP A 89 -23.94 -5.72 19.37
C ASP A 89 -24.15 -7.08 20.06
N ARG A 90 -24.87 -7.08 21.19
CA ARG A 90 -25.21 -8.30 21.96
C ARG A 90 -24.00 -9.21 22.21
N GLY A 91 -22.86 -8.62 22.57
CA GLY A 91 -21.62 -9.34 22.86
C GLY A 91 -20.76 -9.69 21.64
N LYS A 92 -21.28 -9.60 20.41
CA LYS A 92 -20.52 -9.84 19.17
C LYS A 92 -19.95 -8.54 18.61
N HIS A 93 -18.65 -8.52 18.31
CA HIS A 93 -17.98 -7.39 17.67
C HIS A 93 -18.01 -7.55 16.15
N SER A 94 -18.56 -6.57 15.46
CA SER A 94 -18.43 -6.41 14.01
C SER A 94 -17.20 -5.54 13.73
N PRO A 95 -16.20 -6.06 13.00
CA PRO A 95 -14.93 -5.38 12.81
C PRO A 95 -15.11 -4.08 12.03
N GLY A 96 -14.44 -3.04 12.49
CA GLY A 96 -14.27 -1.79 11.78
C GLY A 96 -13.06 -1.79 10.86
N VAL A 97 -12.87 -0.67 10.18
CA VAL A 97 -11.74 -0.47 9.24
C VAL A 97 -10.38 -0.49 9.96
N LEU A 98 -10.33 -0.08 11.24
CA LEU A 98 -9.14 -0.19 12.09
C LEU A 98 -8.78 -1.66 12.37
N ASP A 99 -9.78 -2.49 12.69
CA ASP A 99 -9.59 -3.91 13.02
C ASP A 99 -9.03 -4.71 11.84
N VAL A 100 -9.39 -4.31 10.61
CA VAL A 100 -8.89 -4.94 9.36
C VAL A 100 -7.51 -4.39 8.97
N GLY A 101 -7.04 -3.31 9.60
CA GLY A 101 -5.74 -2.72 9.34
C GLY A 101 -5.66 -1.86 8.07
N LEU A 102 -6.79 -1.33 7.57
CA LEU A 102 -6.80 -0.40 6.41
C LEU A 102 -6.58 1.06 6.82
N VAL A 103 -6.81 1.39 8.08
CA VAL A 103 -6.63 2.73 8.65
C VAL A 103 -5.82 2.60 9.93
N VAL A 104 -5.06 3.64 10.27
CA VAL A 104 -4.36 3.75 11.56
C VAL A 104 -4.61 5.11 12.21
N VAL A 105 -4.37 5.17 13.51
CA VAL A 105 -4.32 6.42 14.26
C VAL A 105 -2.94 7.05 14.06
N ASP A 106 -2.91 8.24 13.46
CA ASP A 106 -1.70 8.99 13.09
C ASP A 106 -1.31 10.06 14.12
N GLY A 107 -2.02 10.11 15.24
CA GLY A 107 -1.80 11.08 16.30
C GLY A 107 -3.11 11.62 16.87
N LYS A 108 -3.01 12.78 17.52
CA LYS A 108 -4.15 13.46 18.13
C LYS A 108 -4.15 14.94 17.76
N ASN A 109 -5.34 15.45 17.45
CA ASN A 109 -5.62 16.87 17.35
C ASN A 109 -6.12 17.36 18.72
N TYR A 110 -5.66 18.54 19.15
CA TYR A 110 -5.97 19.16 20.44
C TYR A 110 -6.68 20.53 20.33
N ASP A 111 -7.08 20.96 19.13
CA ASP A 111 -7.58 22.32 18.85
C ASP A 111 -8.89 22.66 19.58
N ARG A 112 -9.72 21.64 19.89
CA ARG A 112 -10.97 21.81 20.66
C ARG A 112 -11.07 20.83 21.82
N ALA A 113 -10.85 19.56 21.52
CA ALA A 113 -10.79 18.46 22.47
C ALA A 113 -9.91 17.37 21.86
N PRO A 114 -9.25 16.52 22.66
CA PRO A 114 -8.42 15.44 22.14
C PRO A 114 -9.22 14.53 21.20
N ALA A 115 -8.85 14.53 19.92
CA ALA A 115 -9.49 13.71 18.89
C ALA A 115 -8.42 12.96 18.09
N ASP A 116 -8.61 11.66 17.89
CA ASP A 116 -7.71 10.85 17.08
C ASP A 116 -7.71 11.36 15.62
N ILE A 117 -6.51 11.50 15.06
CA ILE A 117 -6.29 11.72 13.63
C ILE A 117 -6.14 10.35 12.97
N TYR A 118 -6.87 10.11 11.90
CA TYR A 118 -6.86 8.84 11.17
C TYR A 118 -6.27 9.04 9.78
N ARG A 119 -5.52 8.06 9.29
CA ARG A 119 -5.03 8.02 7.91
C ARG A 119 -5.10 6.61 7.34
N LEU A 120 -5.02 6.48 6.02
CA LEU A 120 -4.82 5.17 5.41
C LEU A 120 -3.50 4.54 5.89
N SER A 121 -3.55 3.25 6.20
CA SER A 121 -2.34 2.44 6.29
C SER A 121 -1.80 2.13 4.89
N LEU A 122 -0.62 1.52 4.80
CA LEU A 122 -0.11 1.00 3.53
C LEU A 122 -1.05 -0.05 2.92
N HIS A 123 -1.65 -0.93 3.72
CA HIS A 123 -2.70 -1.85 3.23
C HIS A 123 -3.95 -1.11 2.78
N GLY A 124 -4.34 -0.04 3.46
CA GLY A 124 -5.44 0.83 3.06
C GLY A 124 -5.20 1.49 1.71
N ILE A 125 -3.99 2.01 1.50
CA ILE A 125 -3.55 2.57 0.22
C ILE A 125 -3.69 1.53 -0.90
N LEU A 126 -3.15 0.33 -0.70
CA LEU A 126 -3.26 -0.76 -1.68
C LEU A 126 -4.72 -1.14 -1.94
N TYR A 127 -5.53 -1.34 -0.90
CA TYR A 127 -6.96 -1.65 -1.08
C TYR A 127 -7.69 -0.56 -1.88
N CYS A 128 -7.43 0.71 -1.59
CA CYS A 128 -8.04 1.83 -2.29
C CYS A 128 -7.65 1.86 -3.77
N LEU A 129 -6.37 1.61 -4.09
CA LEU A 129 -5.86 1.56 -5.45
C LEU A 129 -6.48 0.43 -6.30
N ASP A 130 -6.84 -0.69 -5.67
CA ASP A 130 -7.47 -1.84 -6.31
C ASP A 130 -8.99 -1.64 -6.49
N VAL A 131 -9.68 -1.16 -5.44
CA VAL A 131 -11.15 -1.22 -5.40
C VAL A 131 -11.84 0.09 -5.78
N LEU A 132 -11.27 1.27 -5.50
CA LEU A 132 -12.01 2.54 -5.63
C LEU A 132 -12.10 3.08 -7.07
N ASP A 133 -11.35 2.48 -7.98
CA ASP A 133 -11.27 2.88 -9.40
C ASP A 133 -10.79 4.34 -9.56
N PHE A 134 -9.68 4.67 -8.88
CA PHE A 134 -9.11 6.01 -8.94
C PHE A 134 -8.57 6.38 -10.32
N THR A 135 -8.93 7.56 -10.78
CA THR A 135 -8.28 8.26 -11.89
C THR A 135 -6.83 8.57 -11.56
N ASN A 136 -6.02 8.82 -12.59
CA ASN A 136 -4.62 9.20 -12.41
C ASN A 136 -4.45 10.44 -11.50
N LYS A 137 -5.35 11.42 -11.63
CA LYS A 137 -5.35 12.62 -10.78
C LYS A 137 -5.64 12.30 -9.32
N GLU A 138 -6.56 11.38 -9.04
CA GLU A 138 -6.83 10.91 -7.68
C GLU A 138 -5.64 10.14 -7.10
N VAL A 139 -4.94 9.35 -7.89
CA VAL A 139 -3.68 8.70 -7.47
C VAL A 139 -2.58 9.72 -7.19
N ASP A 140 -2.49 10.79 -7.99
CA ASP A 140 -1.53 11.88 -7.73
C ASP A 140 -1.81 12.59 -6.40
N MET A 141 -3.09 12.85 -6.08
CA MET A 141 -3.48 13.42 -4.79
C MET A 141 -3.14 12.48 -3.64
N LEU A 142 -3.43 11.18 -3.78
CA LEU A 142 -3.04 10.16 -2.82
C LEU A 142 -1.51 10.15 -2.61
N ALA A 143 -0.73 10.14 -3.68
CA ALA A 143 0.73 10.14 -3.59
C ALA A 143 1.26 11.39 -2.86
N LYS A 144 0.68 12.57 -3.12
CA LYS A 144 1.03 13.80 -2.42
C LYS A 144 0.81 13.68 -0.91
N HIS A 145 -0.39 13.25 -0.50
CA HIS A 145 -0.75 13.16 0.92
C HIS A 145 0.04 12.08 1.68
N TYR A 146 0.38 10.99 1.01
CA TYR A 146 1.05 9.84 1.62
C TYR A 146 2.54 9.73 1.25
N SER A 147 3.13 10.83 0.78
CA SER A 147 4.55 10.94 0.41
C SER A 147 5.50 10.55 1.55
N ARG A 148 5.15 10.82 2.81
CA ARG A 148 5.93 10.43 3.99
C ARG A 148 5.75 8.96 4.39
N VAL A 149 4.62 8.36 4.03
CA VAL A 149 4.27 6.98 4.40
C VAL A 149 4.91 5.98 3.41
N LEU A 150 4.97 6.32 2.13
CA LEU A 150 5.64 5.53 1.10
C LEU A 150 6.74 6.35 0.40
N PRO A 151 7.85 6.65 1.10
CA PRO A 151 8.83 7.67 0.67
C PRO A 151 9.50 7.37 -0.67
N TRP A 152 9.86 6.13 -0.96
CA TRP A 152 10.60 5.79 -2.19
C TRP A 152 9.72 5.77 -3.45
N VAL A 153 8.39 5.72 -3.30
CA VAL A 153 7.44 5.74 -4.42
C VAL A 153 6.67 7.06 -4.43
N PHE A 154 5.90 7.34 -3.38
CA PHE A 154 5.09 8.55 -3.27
C PHE A 154 5.93 9.79 -2.94
N GLY A 155 6.97 9.66 -2.12
CA GLY A 155 7.92 10.77 -1.87
C GLY A 155 8.75 11.15 -3.10
N LYS A 156 8.93 10.21 -4.04
CA LYS A 156 9.61 10.43 -5.33
C LYS A 156 8.62 10.49 -6.51
N TRP A 157 7.32 10.69 -6.25
CA TRP A 157 6.26 10.52 -7.26
C TRP A 157 6.45 11.39 -8.50
N GLU A 158 6.60 12.70 -8.33
CA GLU A 158 6.78 13.65 -9.43
C GLU A 158 8.07 13.37 -10.22
N TYR A 159 9.14 13.02 -9.52
CA TYR A 159 10.41 12.63 -10.13
C TYR A 159 10.24 11.39 -11.01
N LEU A 160 9.66 10.32 -10.46
CA LEU A 160 9.41 9.09 -11.20
C LEU A 160 8.49 9.35 -12.40
N LYS A 161 7.40 10.09 -12.20
CA LYS A 161 6.42 10.42 -13.24
C LYS A 161 7.05 11.20 -14.40
N SER A 162 8.00 12.09 -14.12
CA SER A 162 8.75 12.80 -15.16
C SER A 162 9.59 11.89 -16.07
N ILE A 163 9.96 10.69 -15.59
CA ILE A 163 10.84 9.75 -16.31
C ILE A 163 10.02 8.63 -16.97
N ILE A 164 9.09 8.03 -16.23
CA ILE A 164 8.35 6.84 -16.67
C ILE A 164 6.88 7.11 -17.01
N GLY A 165 6.39 8.34 -16.81
CA GLY A 165 5.03 8.73 -17.17
C GLY A 165 3.99 7.85 -16.50
N ASN A 166 3.11 7.24 -17.30
CA ASN A 166 2.01 6.40 -16.79
C ASN A 166 2.47 5.08 -16.16
N ASP A 167 3.73 4.67 -16.34
CA ASP A 167 4.23 3.47 -15.67
C ASP A 167 4.31 3.62 -14.14
N THR A 168 4.23 4.85 -13.60
CA THR A 168 4.10 5.07 -12.14
C THR A 168 2.83 4.44 -11.56
N TYR A 169 1.76 4.35 -12.35
CA TYR A 169 0.49 3.77 -11.90
C TYR A 169 0.51 2.23 -11.85
N ARG A 170 1.62 1.57 -12.23
CA ARG A 170 1.81 0.11 -12.07
C ARG A 170 1.73 -0.35 -10.61
N LEU A 171 1.80 0.55 -9.63
CA LEU A 171 1.50 0.23 -8.23
C LEU A 171 0.10 -0.41 -8.05
N LYS A 172 -0.84 -0.12 -8.96
CA LYS A 172 -2.16 -0.80 -9.01
C LYS A 172 -2.04 -2.31 -9.23
N THR A 173 -0.99 -2.78 -9.91
CA THR A 173 -0.77 -4.23 -10.10
C THR A 173 -0.48 -4.93 -8.77
N LEU A 174 0.34 -4.30 -7.90
CA LEU A 174 0.58 -4.81 -6.55
C LEU A 174 -0.69 -4.79 -5.71
N ALA A 175 -1.46 -3.70 -5.80
CA ALA A 175 -2.69 -3.50 -5.05
C ALA A 175 -3.68 -4.66 -5.24
N ASN A 176 -3.76 -5.19 -6.46
CA ASN A 176 -4.62 -6.32 -6.83
C ASN A 176 -4.12 -7.68 -6.28
N GLY A 177 -3.00 -7.71 -5.55
CA GLY A 177 -2.41 -8.93 -5.00
C GLY A 177 -1.57 -9.74 -6.00
N ILE A 178 -1.23 -9.17 -7.16
CA ILE A 178 -0.38 -9.79 -8.18
C ILE A 178 1.08 -9.59 -7.76
N PHE A 179 1.46 -10.32 -6.71
CA PHE A 179 2.74 -10.16 -6.03
C PHE A 179 3.84 -10.89 -6.81
N LEU A 180 3.65 -12.19 -7.08
CA LEU A 180 4.72 -13.15 -7.47
C LEU A 180 4.25 -14.42 -8.17
N ASP A 181 2.95 -14.65 -8.32
CA ASP A 181 2.42 -15.98 -8.70
C ASP A 181 2.71 -16.34 -10.15
N ASN A 182 3.13 -15.36 -10.95
CA ASN A 182 3.24 -15.53 -12.38
C ASN A 182 4.72 -15.69 -12.79
N ILE A 183 5.29 -16.84 -12.46
CA ILE A 183 6.63 -17.29 -12.93
C ILE A 183 6.75 -17.16 -14.47
N GLN A 184 5.63 -17.19 -15.20
CA GLN A 184 5.61 -17.00 -16.65
C GLN A 184 5.92 -15.55 -17.06
N VAL A 185 5.60 -14.55 -16.23
CA VAL A 185 5.91 -13.13 -16.49
C VAL A 185 7.43 -12.88 -16.37
N THR A 186 8.12 -13.63 -15.50
CA THR A 186 9.57 -13.49 -15.30
C THR A 186 10.40 -14.32 -16.29
N LYS A 187 9.86 -15.41 -16.85
CA LYS A 187 10.56 -16.25 -17.85
C LYS A 187 11.02 -15.51 -19.11
N MET A 188 10.45 -14.34 -19.41
CA MET A 188 10.81 -13.54 -20.59
C MET A 188 11.93 -12.51 -20.35
N SER A 189 12.40 -12.32 -19.11
CA SER A 189 13.41 -11.31 -18.81
C SER A 189 14.83 -11.92 -18.73
N LYS A 190 15.79 -11.32 -19.45
CA LYS A 190 17.23 -11.57 -19.24
C LYS A 190 17.73 -10.96 -17.92
N PHE A 191 16.93 -10.11 -17.29
CA PHE A 191 17.26 -9.45 -16.02
C PHE A 191 16.79 -10.32 -14.85
N PRO A 192 17.54 -10.41 -13.73
CA PRO A 192 17.24 -11.29 -12.59
C PRO A 192 16.07 -10.78 -11.71
N VAL A 193 14.95 -10.44 -12.34
CA VAL A 193 13.74 -9.95 -11.67
C VAL A 193 13.18 -11.03 -10.74
N PHE A 194 13.16 -12.28 -11.20
CA PHE A 194 12.62 -13.39 -10.41
C PHE A 194 13.40 -13.59 -9.12
N GLU A 195 14.73 -13.51 -9.18
CA GLU A 195 15.63 -13.65 -8.06
C GLU A 195 15.45 -12.50 -7.08
N LEU A 196 15.38 -11.25 -7.55
CA LEU A 196 15.14 -10.09 -6.69
C LEU A 196 13.79 -10.18 -5.97
N LEU A 197 12.74 -10.56 -6.69
CA LEU A 197 11.39 -10.72 -6.16
C LEU A 197 11.27 -11.90 -5.17
N THR A 198 11.97 -13.00 -5.45
CA THR A 198 12.06 -14.16 -4.55
C THR A 198 12.81 -13.78 -3.29
N TYR A 199 13.96 -13.12 -3.42
CA TYR A 199 14.71 -12.62 -2.28
C TYR A 199 13.90 -11.63 -1.45
N LEU A 200 13.14 -10.73 -2.08
CA LEU A 200 12.25 -9.80 -1.36
C LEU A 200 11.25 -10.54 -0.48
N SER A 201 10.71 -11.66 -0.94
CA SER A 201 9.80 -12.50 -0.14
C SER A 201 10.50 -13.13 1.05
N ILE A 202 11.69 -13.68 0.82
CA ILE A 202 12.51 -14.33 1.86
C ILE A 202 12.92 -13.30 2.91
N LYS A 203 13.44 -12.14 2.48
CA LYS A 203 13.87 -11.02 3.34
C LYS A 203 12.78 -10.60 4.32
N TYR A 204 11.52 -10.63 3.89
CA TYR A 204 10.38 -10.19 4.69
C TYR A 204 9.51 -11.33 5.25
N GLN A 205 9.90 -12.60 5.08
CA GLN A 205 9.07 -13.77 5.39
C GLN A 205 8.69 -13.85 6.87
N GLU A 206 9.64 -13.56 7.76
CA GLU A 206 9.43 -13.63 9.22
C GLU A 206 8.46 -12.55 9.74
N TYR A 207 8.22 -11.49 8.95
CA TYR A 207 7.31 -10.40 9.31
C TYR A 207 5.87 -10.63 8.82
N PHE A 208 5.46 -11.88 8.71
CA PHE A 208 4.14 -12.24 8.21
C PHE A 208 3.02 -11.75 9.13
N GLU A 209 3.16 -11.93 10.44
CA GLU A 209 2.18 -11.46 11.43
C GLU A 209 2.38 -10.00 11.82
N TYR A 210 3.64 -9.57 11.93
CA TYR A 210 4.01 -8.23 12.37
C TYR A 210 5.18 -7.67 11.56
N ILE A 211 4.98 -6.51 10.94
CA ILE A 211 5.97 -5.70 10.25
C ILE A 211 5.82 -4.24 10.67
N ASP A 212 6.94 -3.57 10.92
CA ASP A 212 6.97 -2.12 11.10
C ASP A 212 6.57 -1.41 9.79
N GLU A 213 5.89 -0.27 9.89
CA GLU A 213 5.41 0.46 8.70
C GLU A 213 6.53 0.83 7.74
N LYS A 214 7.71 1.22 8.26
CA LYS A 214 8.85 1.58 7.44
C LYS A 214 9.37 0.37 6.65
N LYS A 215 9.36 -0.82 7.27
CA LYS A 215 9.75 -2.08 6.62
C LYS A 215 8.73 -2.51 5.56
N LEU A 216 7.43 -2.32 5.81
CA LEU A 216 6.39 -2.58 4.80
C LEU A 216 6.50 -1.59 3.63
N ALA A 217 6.75 -0.30 3.92
CA ALA A 217 7.00 0.71 2.90
C ALA A 217 8.21 0.35 2.04
N ASP A 218 9.29 -0.12 2.67
CA ASP A 218 10.48 -0.62 1.98
C ASP A 218 10.14 -1.83 1.10
N GLN A 219 9.39 -2.81 1.61
CA GLN A 219 8.96 -3.98 0.85
C GLN A 219 8.13 -3.60 -0.40
N ILE A 220 7.14 -2.72 -0.24
CA ILE A 220 6.32 -2.18 -1.34
C ILE A 220 7.20 -1.46 -2.37
N SER A 221 8.17 -0.68 -1.88
CA SER A 221 9.05 0.10 -2.73
C SER A 221 9.99 -0.81 -3.53
N CYS A 222 10.66 -1.78 -2.90
CA CYS A 222 11.49 -2.76 -3.60
C CYS A 222 10.68 -3.50 -4.65
N TRP A 223 9.47 -3.96 -4.31
CA TRP A 223 8.57 -4.58 -5.28
C TRP A 223 8.31 -3.65 -6.48
N PHE A 224 7.98 -2.38 -6.23
CA PHE A 224 7.66 -1.41 -7.27
C PHE A 224 8.84 -1.21 -8.23
N TYR A 225 10.03 -0.92 -7.71
CA TYR A 225 11.22 -0.71 -8.54
C TYR A 225 11.66 -1.99 -9.26
N THR A 226 11.52 -3.16 -8.65
CA THR A 226 11.81 -4.43 -9.34
C THR A 226 10.77 -4.73 -10.43
N HIS A 227 9.50 -4.42 -10.19
CA HIS A 227 8.43 -4.59 -11.18
C HIS A 227 8.58 -3.63 -12.37
N LEU A 228 9.14 -2.44 -12.16
CA LEU A 228 9.52 -1.52 -13.22
C LEU A 228 10.55 -2.10 -14.21
N LEU A 229 11.33 -3.09 -13.79
CA LEU A 229 12.31 -3.78 -14.65
C LEU A 229 11.67 -4.85 -15.55
N ILE A 230 10.41 -5.21 -15.32
CA ILE A 230 9.66 -6.19 -16.14
C ILE A 230 9.15 -5.51 -17.41
N SER A 231 9.44 -6.12 -18.56
CA SER A 231 8.90 -5.70 -19.84
C SER A 231 7.40 -5.98 -19.94
N SER A 232 6.59 -4.95 -20.20
CA SER A 232 5.13 -5.04 -20.36
C SER A 232 4.66 -5.51 -21.75
N GLY A 233 5.52 -6.19 -22.52
CA GLY A 233 5.25 -6.61 -23.91
C GLY A 233 6.17 -5.93 -24.92
N SER A 234 6.03 -6.27 -26.21
CA SER A 234 7.03 -6.17 -27.30
C SER A 234 7.81 -4.85 -27.51
N LYS A 235 7.49 -3.76 -26.80
CA LYS A 235 8.24 -2.50 -26.80
C LYS A 235 8.31 -1.76 -25.45
N SER A 236 8.22 -2.45 -24.30
CA SER A 236 8.28 -1.72 -23.01
C SER A 236 8.86 -2.51 -21.85
N SER A 237 10.14 -2.89 -21.93
CA SER A 237 10.98 -2.74 -20.75
C SER A 237 11.01 -1.25 -20.41
N ILE A 238 11.26 -0.88 -19.15
CA ILE A 238 11.96 0.39 -18.95
C ILE A 238 13.16 0.33 -19.89
N ASP A 239 13.16 1.21 -20.90
CA ASP A 239 14.34 1.42 -21.73
C ASP A 239 15.51 1.67 -20.78
N ASP A 240 16.66 1.07 -21.01
CA ASP A 240 17.86 1.26 -20.19
C ASP A 240 18.12 2.75 -19.95
N ALA A 241 17.75 3.62 -20.90
CA ALA A 241 17.77 5.07 -20.76
C ALA A 241 16.88 5.61 -19.62
N LYS A 242 15.65 5.12 -19.48
CA LYS A 242 14.73 5.49 -18.38
C LYS A 242 15.25 4.98 -17.03
N TRP A 243 15.77 3.75 -16.98
CA TRP A 243 16.35 3.22 -15.74
C TRP A 243 17.55 4.04 -15.29
N LYS A 244 18.48 4.33 -16.22
CA LYS A 244 19.63 5.21 -15.99
C LYS A 244 19.22 6.57 -15.44
N LYS A 245 18.13 7.15 -15.95
CA LYS A 245 17.57 8.40 -15.41
C LYS A 245 17.11 8.24 -13.97
N ILE A 246 16.34 7.18 -13.63
CA ILE A 246 15.86 6.93 -12.26
C ILE A 246 17.02 6.82 -11.27
N ILE A 247 18.06 6.04 -11.60
CA ILE A 247 19.22 5.84 -10.72
C ILE A 247 20.22 7.01 -10.75
N SER A 248 19.90 8.10 -11.47
CA SER A 248 20.69 9.33 -11.39
C SER A 248 20.47 10.03 -10.04
N ASP A 249 19.30 9.84 -9.42
CA ASP A 249 19.08 10.17 -8.01
C ASP A 249 19.94 9.24 -7.13
N GLN A 250 20.90 9.83 -6.40
CA GLN A 250 21.86 9.08 -5.61
C GLN A 250 21.22 8.36 -4.40
N GLU A 251 20.12 8.88 -3.87
CA GLU A 251 19.43 8.24 -2.75
C GLU A 251 18.73 6.97 -3.23
N ILE A 252 18.01 7.06 -4.34
CA ILE A 252 17.34 5.90 -4.98
C ILE A 252 18.40 4.87 -5.35
N LYS A 253 19.49 5.30 -6.00
CA LYS A 253 20.58 4.40 -6.41
C LYS A 253 21.17 3.66 -5.22
N LYS A 254 21.57 4.39 -4.17
CA LYS A 254 22.19 3.80 -2.97
C LYS A 254 21.24 2.82 -2.28
N TRP A 255 19.98 3.21 -2.11
CA TRP A 255 18.96 2.38 -1.47
C TRP A 255 18.66 1.11 -2.26
N TYR A 256 18.33 1.24 -3.55
CA TYR A 256 17.92 0.09 -4.37
C TYR A 256 19.09 -0.85 -4.68
N TYR A 257 20.29 -0.32 -4.92
CA TYR A 257 21.47 -1.17 -5.12
C TYR A 257 21.92 -1.84 -3.82
N GLY A 258 21.73 -1.21 -2.66
CA GLY A 258 21.91 -1.89 -1.37
C GLY A 258 21.02 -3.14 -1.25
N PHE A 259 19.76 -3.03 -1.66
CA PHE A 259 18.86 -4.20 -1.73
C PHE A 259 19.34 -5.26 -2.73
N ALA A 260 19.83 -4.85 -3.91
CA ALA A 260 20.37 -5.78 -4.90
C ALA A 260 21.64 -6.49 -4.40
N ASP A 261 22.54 -5.78 -3.72
CA ASP A 261 23.77 -6.33 -3.14
C ASP A 261 23.46 -7.35 -2.03
N GLU A 262 22.44 -7.07 -1.21
CA GLU A 262 21.94 -8.04 -0.23
C GLU A 262 21.43 -9.33 -0.89
N ALA A 263 20.68 -9.20 -2.00
CA ALA A 263 20.19 -10.34 -2.77
C ALA A 263 21.35 -11.14 -3.37
N ILE A 264 22.35 -10.47 -3.96
CA ILE A 264 23.55 -11.10 -4.54
C ILE A 264 24.27 -11.91 -3.47
N ARG A 265 24.54 -11.32 -2.30
CA ARG A 265 25.20 -12.00 -1.18
C ARG A 265 24.41 -13.23 -0.72
N PHE A 266 23.10 -13.10 -0.55
CA PHE A 266 22.23 -14.21 -0.17
C PHE A 266 22.33 -15.40 -1.14
N TYR A 267 22.26 -15.16 -2.45
CA TYR A 267 22.34 -16.22 -3.44
C TYR A 267 23.75 -16.83 -3.55
N GLN A 268 24.81 -16.02 -3.43
CA GLN A 268 26.19 -16.50 -3.42
C GLN A 268 26.47 -17.45 -2.23
N GLU A 269 25.99 -17.10 -1.04
CA GLU A 269 26.12 -17.92 0.17
C GLU A 269 25.37 -19.26 0.02
N ARG A 270 24.13 -19.22 -0.49
CA ARG A 270 23.35 -20.44 -0.76
C ARG A 270 23.99 -21.33 -1.82
N PHE A 271 24.47 -20.75 -2.91
CA PHE A 271 25.12 -21.51 -3.97
C PHE A 271 26.41 -22.17 -3.50
N THR A 272 27.19 -21.47 -2.66
CA THR A 272 28.38 -22.03 -2.01
C THR A 272 28.03 -23.22 -1.10
N THR A 273 26.92 -23.12 -0.36
CA THR A 273 26.42 -24.19 0.51
C THR A 273 25.98 -25.42 -0.29
N ILE A 274 25.22 -25.22 -1.38
CA ILE A 274 24.79 -26.30 -2.27
C ILE A 274 25.98 -27.01 -2.92
N LYS A 275 26.99 -26.25 -3.37
CA LYS A 275 28.23 -26.84 -3.92
C LYS A 275 28.97 -27.73 -2.94
N LYS A 276 28.90 -27.43 -1.63
CA LYS A 276 29.48 -28.29 -0.58
C LYS A 276 28.71 -29.61 -0.41
N LEU A 277 27.40 -29.62 -0.67
CA LEU A 277 26.59 -30.84 -0.64
C LEU A 277 26.95 -31.81 -1.77
N GLY A 278 27.18 -31.30 -2.99
CA GLY A 278 27.58 -32.14 -4.14
C GLY A 278 29.02 -32.65 -4.10
N ARG A 279 29.77 -32.35 -3.03
CA ARG A 279 31.14 -32.85 -2.76
C ARG A 279 31.20 -33.81 -1.57
N LYS A 280 30.08 -34.06 -0.91
CA LYS A 280 29.90 -35.16 0.05
C LYS A 280 29.36 -36.36 -0.69
#